data_AF-C5T3I7-F1
#
_entry.id   AF-C5T3I7-F1
#
_cell.length_a   1.000
_cell.length_b   1.000
_cell.length_c   1.000
_cell.angle_alpha   90.00
_cell.angle_beta   90.00
_cell.angle_gamma   90.00
#
_symmetry.space_group_name_H-M   'P 1'
#
loop_
_entity.id
_entity.type
_entity.pdbx_description
1 polymer ?
#
loop_
_entity_poly.entity_id
_entity_poly.type
_entity_poly.pdbx_seq_one_letter_code
_entity_poly.pdbx_strand_id
1 'polypeptide(L)'
;MSTEPTSAHRYAVYFAPAPGTLGWLAGSHWLGRCAAQLEPLPQLDIAGVPKEDLHRLTAAPRRYGWHATLKAPFSLAPGVDWIALHQAVQAVARNLQPFTLPPMRVARLDDFLALVPMASA
;
A
#
# COMPACT_ATOMS: atom_id res chain seq x y z
N MET A 1 -0.51 -15.82 37.75
CA MET A 1 -0.65 -14.66 36.86
C MET A 1 0.03 -15.01 35.56
N SER A 2 -0.73 -15.46 34.57
CA SER A 2 -0.19 -15.85 33.27
C SER A 2 -0.05 -14.61 32.38
N THR A 3 1.19 -14.17 32.17
CA THR A 3 1.53 -13.21 31.12
C THR A 3 1.59 -13.95 29.79
N GLU A 4 0.43 -14.09 29.14
CA GLU A 4 0.40 -14.42 27.72
C GLU A 4 1.02 -13.26 26.92
N PRO A 5 1.96 -13.52 26.00
CA PRO A 5 2.53 -12.48 25.16
C PRO A 5 1.41 -11.96 24.26
N THR A 6 0.92 -10.76 24.54
CA THR A 6 0.07 -10.03 23.60
C THR A 6 0.93 -9.77 22.37
N SER A 7 0.70 -10.55 21.32
CA SER A 7 1.26 -10.30 19.99
C SER A 7 1.08 -8.81 19.70
N ALA A 8 2.18 -8.06 19.69
CA ALA A 8 2.15 -6.63 19.46
C ALA A 8 1.84 -6.39 17.99
N HIS A 9 0.57 -6.52 17.62
CA HIS A 9 0.10 -6.26 16.27
C HIS A 9 0.34 -4.79 15.94
N ARG A 10 1.05 -4.55 14.84
CA ARG A 10 1.19 -3.23 14.25
C ARG A 10 0.16 -3.09 13.14
N TYR A 11 -0.55 -1.98 13.16
CA TYR A 11 -1.58 -1.62 12.18
C TYR A 11 -1.07 -0.47 11.34
N ALA A 12 -1.47 -0.41 10.07
CA ALA A 12 -1.17 0.71 9.17
C ALA A 12 -2.44 1.06 8.39
N VAL A 13 -2.54 2.30 7.93
CA VAL A 13 -3.65 2.75 7.07
C VAL A 13 -3.07 3.15 5.73
N TYR A 14 -3.57 2.50 4.68
CA TYR A 14 -3.12 2.70 3.32
C TYR A 14 -4.31 3.04 2.42
N PHE A 15 -4.09 3.93 1.46
CA PHE A 15 -4.95 4.05 0.30
C PHE A 15 -4.52 3.01 -0.74
N ALA A 16 -5.48 2.28 -1.31
CA ALA A 16 -5.25 1.41 -2.45
C ALA A 16 -6.29 1.73 -3.54
N PRO A 17 -5.92 1.73 -4.83
CA PRO A 17 -6.89 1.82 -5.91
C PRO A 17 -7.94 0.70 -5.80
N ALA A 18 -9.17 0.95 -6.24
CA ALA A 18 -10.21 -0.08 -6.17
C ALA A 18 -9.84 -1.28 -7.09
N PRO A 19 -10.06 -2.53 -6.66
CA PRO A 19 -9.82 -3.71 -7.49
C PRO A 19 -10.47 -3.61 -8.88
N GLY A 20 -9.76 -4.03 -9.92
CA GLY A 20 -10.22 -3.96 -11.31
C GLY A 20 -10.03 -2.61 -12.01
N THR A 21 -9.66 -1.55 -11.30
CA THR A 21 -9.31 -0.27 -11.93
C THR A 21 -7.94 -0.32 -12.62
N LEU A 22 -7.69 0.58 -13.58
CA LEU A 22 -6.39 0.69 -14.24
C LEU A 22 -5.23 0.88 -13.25
N GLY A 23 -5.41 1.70 -12.21
CA GLY A 23 -4.40 1.91 -11.18
C GLY A 23 -4.10 0.64 -10.37
N TRP A 24 -5.12 -0.16 -10.07
CA TRP A 24 -4.94 -1.45 -9.40
C TRP A 24 -4.18 -2.45 -10.27
N LEU A 25 -4.59 -2.58 -11.55
CA LEU A 25 -3.95 -3.49 -12.49
C LEU A 25 -2.49 -3.10 -12.75
N ALA A 26 -2.21 -1.82 -12.98
CA ALA A 26 -0.85 -1.30 -13.18
C ALA A 26 0.05 -1.65 -11.99
N GLY A 27 -0.41 -1.38 -10.76
CA GLY A 27 0.32 -1.71 -9.55
C GLY A 27 0.48 -3.20 -9.30
N SER A 28 -0.55 -4.00 -9.60
CA SER A 28 -0.52 -5.45 -9.42
C SER A 28 0.41 -6.15 -10.41
N HIS A 29 0.46 -5.69 -11.67
CA HIS A 29 1.45 -6.14 -12.65
C HIS A 29 2.85 -5.64 -12.31
N TRP A 30 3.02 -4.40 -11.86
CA TRP A 30 4.33 -3.92 -11.38
C TRP A 30 4.89 -4.83 -10.28
N LEU A 31 4.06 -5.18 -9.31
CA LEU A 31 4.46 -6.01 -8.16
C LEU A 31 4.44 -7.51 -8.44
N GLY A 32 3.75 -7.99 -9.47
CA GLY A 32 3.62 -9.41 -9.80
C GLY A 32 2.64 -10.20 -8.94
N ARG A 33 1.64 -9.53 -8.34
CA ARG A 33 0.60 -10.16 -7.52
C ARG A 33 -0.63 -9.26 -7.39
N CYS A 34 -1.81 -9.85 -7.47
CA CYS A 34 -3.07 -9.19 -7.11
C CYS A 34 -3.32 -9.31 -5.60
N ALA A 35 -3.31 -8.20 -4.86
CA ALA A 35 -3.45 -8.25 -3.40
C ALA A 35 -4.88 -8.58 -2.90
N ALA A 36 -5.90 -8.47 -3.77
CA ALA A 36 -7.29 -8.79 -3.46
C ALA A 36 -7.61 -10.27 -3.72
N GLN A 37 -7.06 -10.83 -4.81
CA GLN A 37 -7.24 -12.25 -5.16
C GLN A 37 -6.18 -13.14 -4.49
N LEU A 38 -5.10 -12.53 -3.97
CA LEU A 38 -3.94 -13.21 -3.41
C LEU A 38 -3.12 -14.03 -4.43
N GLU A 39 -3.40 -13.89 -5.72
CA GLU A 39 -2.77 -14.67 -6.80
C GLU A 39 -1.59 -13.93 -7.45
N PRO A 40 -0.55 -14.67 -7.91
CA PRO A 40 0.51 -14.12 -8.75
C PRO A 40 -0.05 -13.52 -10.04
N LEU A 41 0.59 -12.47 -10.55
CA LEU A 41 0.34 -11.90 -11.86
C LEU A 41 1.66 -11.76 -12.63
N PRO A 42 1.66 -11.84 -13.97
CA PRO A 42 2.86 -11.62 -14.76
C PRO A 42 3.36 -10.18 -14.54
N GLN A 43 4.66 -10.03 -14.26
CA GLN A 43 5.27 -8.71 -14.17
C GLN A 43 5.51 -8.10 -15.56
N LEU A 44 5.59 -6.77 -15.60
CA LEU A 44 5.87 -6.03 -16.82
C LEU A 44 7.27 -6.37 -17.35
N ASP A 45 7.41 -6.41 -18.67
CA ASP A 45 8.71 -6.47 -19.34
C ASP A 45 9.24 -5.04 -19.52
N ILE A 46 10.29 -4.70 -18.79
CA ILE A 46 10.86 -3.35 -18.78
C ILE A 46 12.20 -3.41 -19.52
N ALA A 47 12.29 -2.71 -20.66
CA ALA A 47 13.50 -2.66 -21.46
C ALA A 47 14.71 -2.23 -20.60
N GLY A 48 15.77 -3.03 -20.62
CA GLY A 48 16.99 -2.80 -19.85
C GLY A 48 16.94 -3.23 -18.38
N VAL A 49 15.85 -3.83 -17.91
CA VAL A 49 15.73 -4.39 -16.55
C VAL A 49 15.53 -5.90 -16.64
N PRO A 50 16.48 -6.73 -16.15
CA PRO A 50 16.29 -8.17 -16.07
C PRO A 50 15.06 -8.55 -15.23
N LYS A 51 14.33 -9.59 -15.66
CA LYS A 51 13.09 -10.02 -14.99
C LYS A 51 13.34 -10.44 -13.54
N GLU A 52 14.47 -11.09 -13.30
CA GLU A 52 14.92 -11.55 -11.99
C GLU A 52 15.17 -10.36 -11.05
N ASP A 53 15.72 -9.26 -11.57
CA ASP A 53 15.96 -8.05 -10.80
C ASP A 53 14.66 -7.35 -10.42
N LEU A 54 13.74 -7.15 -11.37
CA LEU A 54 12.42 -6.60 -11.06
C LEU A 54 11.71 -7.46 -10.00
N HIS A 55 11.74 -8.79 -10.18
CA HIS A 55 11.11 -9.71 -9.25
C HIS A 55 11.70 -9.61 -7.84
N ARG A 56 13.03 -9.55 -7.73
CA ARG A 56 13.77 -9.41 -6.46
C ARG A 56 13.50 -8.07 -5.79
N LEU A 57 13.59 -6.97 -6.56
CA LEU A 57 13.42 -5.60 -6.04
C LEU A 57 12.00 -5.33 -5.54
N THR A 58 10.97 -5.97 -6.14
CA THR A 58 9.58 -5.80 -5.70
C THR A 58 9.13 -6.80 -4.64
N ALA A 59 10.00 -7.70 -4.16
CA ALA A 59 9.60 -8.79 -3.26
C ALA A 59 8.95 -8.30 -1.95
N ALA A 60 9.50 -7.26 -1.33
CA ALA A 60 8.95 -6.68 -0.10
C ALA A 60 7.57 -6.00 -0.34
N PRO A 61 7.42 -5.03 -1.27
CA PRO A 61 6.13 -4.38 -1.50
C PRO A 61 5.06 -5.32 -2.08
N ARG A 62 5.43 -6.39 -2.82
CA ARG A 62 4.49 -7.40 -3.35
C ARG A 62 3.61 -8.03 -2.25
N ARG A 63 4.13 -8.17 -1.04
CA ARG A 63 3.39 -8.72 0.11
C ARG A 63 2.21 -7.84 0.51
N TYR A 64 2.44 -6.53 0.55
CA TYR A 64 1.45 -5.54 1.02
C TYR A 64 0.57 -5.00 -0.11
N GLY A 65 0.98 -5.17 -1.37
CA GLY A 65 0.25 -4.70 -2.55
C GLY A 65 0.57 -3.26 -2.93
N TRP A 66 -0.01 -2.78 -4.03
CA TRP A 66 0.19 -1.42 -4.51
C TRP A 66 -0.66 -0.43 -3.70
N HIS A 67 -0.01 0.54 -3.05
CA HIS A 67 -0.68 1.43 -2.10
C HIS A 67 0.05 2.76 -1.90
N ALA A 68 -0.65 3.71 -1.29
CA ALA A 68 -0.09 4.94 -0.75
C ALA A 68 -0.26 4.97 0.79
N THR A 69 0.76 5.41 1.51
CA THR A 69 0.71 5.46 2.97
C THR A 69 -0.10 6.65 3.47
N LEU A 70 -1.18 6.39 4.22
CA LEU A 70 -1.96 7.43 4.92
C LEU A 70 -1.52 7.54 6.39
N LYS A 71 -1.23 6.40 7.04
CA LYS A 71 -0.69 6.32 8.38
C LYS A 71 0.32 5.18 8.49
N ALA A 72 1.57 5.54 8.78
CA ALA A 72 2.67 4.57 8.99
C ALA A 72 2.39 3.63 10.18
N PRO A 73 2.97 2.40 10.19
CA PRO A 73 2.61 1.35 11.14
C PRO A 73 2.74 1.75 12.61
N PHE A 74 1.71 1.48 13.41
CA PHE A 74 1.58 1.87 14.81
C PHE A 74 0.92 0.77 15.66
N SER A 75 1.09 0.84 16.98
CA SER A 75 0.41 -0.04 17.94
C SER A 75 -0.88 0.59 18.42
N LEU A 76 -1.88 -0.22 18.73
CA LEU A 76 -3.11 0.26 19.35
C LEU A 76 -2.88 0.62 20.83
N ALA A 77 -3.67 1.56 21.33
CA ALA A 77 -3.70 1.88 22.75
C ALA A 77 -4.27 0.68 23.55
N PRO A 78 -3.90 0.52 24.84
CA PRO A 78 -4.49 -0.52 25.68
C PRO A 78 -6.02 -0.48 25.67
N GLY A 79 -6.66 -1.63 25.49
CA GLY A 79 -8.13 -1.74 25.43
C GLY A 79 -8.76 -1.36 24.08
N VAL A 80 -7.98 -0.96 23.08
CA VAL A 80 -8.47 -0.71 21.72
C VAL A 80 -8.19 -1.93 20.84
N ASP A 81 -9.21 -2.43 20.17
CA ASP A 81 -9.10 -3.54 19.22
C ASP A 81 -9.13 -3.07 17.75
N TRP A 82 -9.00 -4.02 16.82
CA TRP A 82 -8.98 -3.71 15.40
C TRP A 82 -10.33 -3.18 14.89
N ILE A 83 -11.45 -3.58 15.51
CA ILE A 83 -12.80 -3.18 15.11
C ILE A 83 -12.98 -1.69 15.39
N ALA A 84 -12.58 -1.26 16.60
CA ALA A 84 -12.59 0.14 16.99
C ALA A 84 -11.69 0.99 16.06
N LEU A 85 -10.50 0.49 15.69
CA LEU A 85 -9.64 1.14 14.70
C LEU A 85 -10.37 1.29 13.34
N HIS A 86 -10.98 0.22 12.84
CA HIS A 86 -11.67 0.22 11.54
C HIS A 86 -12.82 1.24 11.52
N GLN A 87 -13.65 1.27 12.56
CA GLN A 87 -14.75 2.22 12.71
C GLN A 87 -14.24 3.67 12.79
N ALA A 88 -13.14 3.92 13.52
CA ALA A 88 -12.53 5.23 13.61
C ALA A 88 -12.03 5.72 12.24
N VAL A 89 -11.34 4.85 11.48
CA VAL A 89 -10.87 5.18 10.12
C VAL A 89 -12.07 5.48 9.19
N GLN A 90 -13.15 4.70 9.26
CA GLN A 90 -14.37 4.96 8.49
C GLN A 90 -15.05 6.29 8.88
N ALA A 91 -15.06 6.64 10.17
CA ALA A 91 -15.59 7.92 10.64
C ALA A 91 -14.75 9.09 10.12
N VAL A 92 -13.42 9.00 10.16
CA VAL A 92 -12.53 10.01 9.58
C VAL A 92 -12.76 10.14 8.08
N ALA A 93 -12.77 9.02 7.33
CA ALA A 93 -12.93 9.01 5.88
C ALA A 93 -14.26 9.67 5.43
N ARG A 94 -15.36 9.47 6.17
CA ARG A 94 -16.66 10.08 5.87
C ARG A 94 -16.69 11.62 6.00
N ASN A 95 -15.75 12.19 6.75
CA ASN A 95 -15.64 13.64 6.94
C ASN A 95 -14.65 14.30 5.98
N LEU A 96 -13.93 13.53 5.16
CA LEU A 96 -12.97 14.04 4.18
C LEU A 96 -13.66 14.22 2.83
N GLN A 97 -13.45 15.36 2.19
CA GLN A 97 -13.91 15.59 0.82
C GLN A 97 -12.98 14.87 -0.17
N PRO A 98 -13.52 14.10 -1.13
CA PRO A 98 -12.73 13.52 -2.21
C PRO A 98 -12.05 14.62 -3.03
N PHE A 99 -10.87 14.31 -3.58
CA PHE A 99 -10.16 15.19 -4.48
C PHE A 99 -9.53 14.41 -5.63
N THR A 100 -9.29 15.11 -6.74
CA THR A 100 -8.57 14.54 -7.88
C THR A 100 -7.08 14.61 -7.60
N LEU A 101 -6.40 13.46 -7.70
CA LEU A 101 -4.94 13.45 -7.64
C LEU A 101 -4.38 14.28 -8.81
N PRO A 102 -3.44 15.22 -8.56
CA PRO A 102 -2.80 15.97 -9.63
C PRO A 102 -1.97 15.02 -10.51
N PRO A 103 -1.48 15.49 -11.68
CA PRO A 103 -0.51 14.74 -12.46
C PRO A 103 0.63 14.21 -11.57
N MET A 104 0.93 12.92 -11.71
CA MET A 104 1.92 12.23 -10.89
C MET A 104 3.17 11.94 -11.72
N ARG A 105 4.33 11.93 -11.06
CA ARG A 105 5.60 11.49 -11.66
C ARG A 105 6.24 10.42 -10.80
N VAL A 106 7.07 9.58 -11.43
CA VAL A 106 7.94 8.67 -10.69
C VAL A 106 9.05 9.48 -10.02
N ALA A 107 9.28 9.23 -8.74
CA ALA A 107 10.40 9.75 -7.99
C ALA A 107 11.00 8.65 -7.13
N ARG A 108 12.28 8.80 -6.80
CA ARG A 108 12.92 7.98 -5.76
C ARG A 108 12.65 8.65 -4.41
N LEU A 109 12.06 7.91 -3.48
CA LEU A 109 11.97 8.26 -2.07
C LEU A 109 12.87 7.28 -1.32
N ASP A 110 13.98 7.79 -0.78
CA ASP A 110 15.02 6.98 -0.13
C ASP A 110 15.51 5.80 -0.99
N ASP A 111 15.12 4.58 -0.66
CA ASP A 111 15.53 3.33 -1.30
C ASP A 111 14.47 2.72 -2.23
N PHE A 112 13.32 3.39 -2.42
CA PHE A 112 12.24 2.90 -3.29
C PHE A 112 11.73 3.93 -4.30
N LEU A 113 11.05 3.44 -5.33
CA LEU A 113 10.34 4.26 -6.31
C LEU A 113 8.89 4.48 -5.87
N ALA A 114 8.41 5.71 -6.00
CA ALA A 114 7.05 6.09 -5.69
C ALA A 114 6.47 7.01 -6.78
N LEU A 115 5.13 7.00 -6.91
CA LEU A 115 4.42 8.07 -7.58
C LEU A 115 4.24 9.22 -6.60
N VAL A 116 4.70 10.41 -6.99
CA VAL A 116 4.54 11.64 -6.22
C VAL A 116 3.82 12.70 -7.07
N PRO A 117 3.06 13.62 -6.45
CA PRO A 117 2.52 14.78 -7.15
C PRO A 117 3.62 15.52 -7.91
N MET A 118 3.34 15.89 -9.15
CA MET A 118 4.12 16.92 -9.83
C MET A 118 3.87 18.24 -9.08
N ALA A 119 4.93 19.02 -8.84
CA ALA A 119 4.74 20.37 -8.30
C ALA A 119 3.81 21.13 -9.25
N SER A 120 2.77 21.76 -8.70
CA SER A 120 1.99 22.71 -9.47
C SER A 120 2.93 23.81 -9.94
N ALA A 121 2.89 24.15 -11.24
CA ALA A 121 3.51 25.36 -11.75
C ALA A 121 2.94 26.60 -11.06
#